data_AF-A0A2P7QJI7-F1
#
_entry.id   AF-A0A2P7QJI7-F1
#
_cell.length_a   1.000
_cell.length_b   1.000
_cell.length_c   1.000
_cell.angle_alpha   90.00
_cell.angle_beta   90.00
_cell.angle_gamma   90.00
#
_symmetry.space_group_name_H-M   'P 1'
#
loop_
_entity.id
_entity.type
_entity.pdbx_description
1 polymer ?
#
loop_
_entity_poly.entity_id
_entity_poly.type
_entity_poly.pdbx_seq_one_letter_code
_entity_poly.pdbx_strand_id
1 'polypeptide(L)'
;MTMFNFRPGAGAIVAADSKNAVAAVDDALLNSVRMYASIIEATSSSDLPASQSQKLLASMTESLNSVVKGRGEMVATIRHLAAIKAQSNFAPENFGCPDTWPATATATPPAETRRAPRAEPIRA
;
A
#
# COMPACT_ATOMS: atom_id res chain seq x y z
N MET A 1 20.53 9.37 18.20
CA MET A 1 19.76 9.18 16.96
C MET A 1 19.33 10.56 16.49
N THR A 2 19.78 10.99 15.31
CA THR A 2 19.50 12.35 14.82
C THR A 2 18.06 12.38 14.30
N MET A 3 17.25 13.25 14.86
CA MET A 3 15.84 13.45 14.51
C MET A 3 15.72 14.16 13.16
N PHE A 4 14.87 13.66 12.26
CA PHE A 4 14.63 14.32 10.97
C PHE A 4 13.87 15.64 11.19
N ASN A 5 14.21 16.66 10.41
CA ASN A 5 13.61 17.98 10.52
C ASN A 5 12.96 18.39 9.20
N PHE A 6 11.65 18.50 9.18
CA PHE A 6 10.85 18.94 8.05
C PHE A 6 10.38 20.37 8.23
N ARG A 7 10.19 21.08 7.11
CA ARG A 7 9.67 22.46 7.10
C ARG A 7 8.25 22.50 7.65
N PRO A 8 7.89 23.51 8.44
CA PRO A 8 6.52 23.68 8.94
C PRO A 8 5.46 23.58 7.82
N GLY A 9 4.33 22.95 8.10
CA GLY A 9 3.22 22.79 7.16
C GLY A 9 3.40 21.72 6.08
N ALA A 10 4.61 21.20 5.86
CA ALA A 10 4.86 20.20 4.83
C ALA A 10 4.10 18.88 5.07
N GLY A 11 3.92 18.47 6.33
CA GLY A 11 3.23 17.22 6.66
C GLY A 11 1.76 17.19 6.22
N ALA A 12 1.03 18.30 6.43
CA ALA A 12 -0.38 18.41 6.03
C ALA A 12 -0.56 18.40 4.50
N ILE A 13 0.32 19.09 3.76
CA ILE A 13 0.30 19.12 2.29
C ILE A 13 0.53 17.71 1.74
N VAL A 14 1.60 17.06 2.18
CA VAL A 14 1.96 15.72 1.67
C VAL A 14 0.90 14.68 2.03
N ALA A 15 0.26 14.79 3.19
CA ALA A 15 -0.85 13.92 3.57
C ALA A 15 -2.07 14.12 2.66
N ALA A 16 -2.44 15.37 2.36
CA ALA A 16 -3.52 15.68 1.44
C ALA A 16 -3.22 15.16 0.02
N ASP A 17 -2.00 15.42 -0.48
CA ASP A 17 -1.56 14.95 -1.80
C ASP A 17 -1.53 13.42 -1.90
N SER A 18 -1.09 12.73 -0.84
CA SER A 18 -1.10 11.27 -0.77
C SER A 18 -2.52 10.70 -0.89
N LYS A 19 -3.48 11.31 -0.18
CA LYS A 19 -4.89 10.91 -0.25
C LYS A 19 -5.46 11.15 -1.65
N ASN A 20 -5.19 12.32 -2.23
CA ASN A 20 -5.65 12.68 -3.57
C ASN A 20 -5.07 11.76 -4.64
N ALA A 21 -3.79 11.40 -4.54
CA ALA A 21 -3.13 10.50 -5.46
C ALA A 21 -3.74 9.08 -5.42
N VAL A 22 -3.98 8.54 -4.22
CA VAL A 22 -4.64 7.22 -4.09
C VAL A 22 -6.05 7.25 -4.66
N ALA A 23 -6.84 8.29 -4.35
CA ALA A 23 -8.19 8.44 -4.89
C ALA A 23 -8.19 8.54 -6.42
N ALA A 24 -7.26 9.29 -7.02
CA ALA A 24 -7.14 9.40 -8.47
C ALA A 24 -6.81 8.07 -9.14
N VAL A 25 -5.98 7.23 -8.52
CA VAL A 25 -5.71 5.86 -9.03
C VAL A 25 -6.93 4.96 -8.89
N ASP A 26 -7.69 5.08 -7.79
CA ASP A 26 -8.95 4.33 -7.59
C ASP A 26 -9.99 4.71 -8.66
N ASP A 27 -10.12 6.00 -8.98
CA ASP A 27 -10.98 6.47 -10.06
C ASP A 27 -10.52 5.98 -11.44
N ALA A 28 -9.20 6.00 -11.69
CA ALA A 28 -8.62 5.48 -12.92
C ALA A 28 -8.88 3.97 -13.08
N LEU A 29 -8.79 3.21 -11.99
CA LEU A 29 -9.09 1.77 -11.97
C LEU A 29 -10.56 1.52 -12.30
N LEU A 30 -11.48 2.25 -11.66
CA LEU A 30 -12.92 2.14 -11.94
C LEU A 30 -13.24 2.46 -13.41
N ASN A 31 -12.66 3.54 -13.94
CA ASN A 31 -12.87 3.94 -15.33
C ASN A 31 -12.29 2.91 -16.32
N SER A 32 -11.12 2.34 -16.01
CA SER A 32 -10.52 1.26 -16.81
C SER A 32 -11.43 0.04 -16.87
N VAL A 33 -11.98 -0.39 -15.73
CA VAL A 33 -12.90 -1.54 -15.67
C VAL A 33 -14.18 -1.29 -16.48
N ARG A 34 -14.76 -0.08 -16.41
CA ARG A 34 -15.92 0.30 -17.23
C ARG A 34 -15.62 0.24 -18.72
N MET A 35 -14.47 0.79 -19.14
CA MET A 35 -14.03 0.73 -20.53
C MET A 35 -13.85 -0.73 -20.99
N TYR A 36 -13.23 -1.56 -20.17
CA TYR A 36 -13.04 -2.99 -20.45
C TYR A 36 -14.35 -3.76 -20.58
N ALA A 37 -15.34 -3.46 -19.75
CA ALA A 37 -16.67 -4.03 -19.89
C ALA A 37 -17.30 -3.67 -21.25
N SER A 38 -17.24 -2.39 -21.65
CA SER A 38 -17.76 -1.96 -22.96
C SER A 38 -17.02 -2.62 -24.13
N ILE A 39 -15.72 -2.86 -24.03
CA ILE A 39 -14.95 -3.60 -25.04
C ILE A 39 -15.43 -5.05 -25.15
N ILE A 40 -15.64 -5.72 -24.02
CA ILE A 40 -16.14 -7.11 -24.00
C ILE A 40 -17.54 -7.19 -24.62
N GLU A 41 -18.43 -6.27 -24.25
CA GLU A 41 -19.78 -6.19 -24.82
C GLU A 41 -19.72 -6.01 -26.34
N ALA A 42 -18.97 -5.01 -26.82
CA ALA A 42 -18.85 -4.72 -28.25
C ALA A 42 -18.24 -5.89 -29.05
N THR A 43 -17.27 -6.60 -28.46
CA THR A 43 -16.62 -7.73 -29.13
C THR A 43 -17.42 -9.02 -29.05
N SER A 44 -18.27 -9.20 -28.03
CA SER A 44 -19.15 -10.37 -27.90
C SER A 44 -20.18 -10.49 -29.03
N SER A 45 -20.61 -9.35 -29.59
CA SER A 45 -21.51 -9.27 -30.74
C SER A 45 -20.78 -9.19 -32.09
N SER A 46 -19.45 -9.36 -32.11
CA SER A 46 -18.65 -9.23 -33.32
C SER A 46 -18.19 -10.58 -33.86
N ASP A 47 -17.96 -10.67 -35.17
CA ASP A 47 -17.34 -11.83 -35.82
C ASP A 47 -15.81 -11.86 -35.64
N LEU A 48 -15.30 -11.43 -34.47
CA LEU A 48 -13.87 -11.41 -34.22
C LEU A 48 -13.32 -12.86 -34.19
N PRO A 49 -12.24 -13.15 -34.94
CA PRO A 49 -11.54 -14.41 -34.78
C PRO A 49 -11.08 -14.61 -33.33
N ALA A 50 -11.20 -15.84 -32.83
CA ALA A 50 -10.86 -16.17 -31.44
C ALA A 50 -9.42 -15.77 -31.05
N SER A 51 -8.48 -15.82 -31.98
CA SER A 51 -7.09 -15.40 -31.75
C SER A 51 -6.96 -13.89 -31.51
N GLN A 52 -7.81 -13.08 -32.13
CA GLN A 52 -7.80 -11.63 -31.98
C GLN A 52 -8.51 -11.20 -30.70
N SER A 53 -9.63 -11.84 -30.35
CA SER A 53 -10.31 -11.58 -29.08
C SER A 53 -9.44 -11.98 -27.89
N GLN A 54 -8.70 -13.10 -27.98
CA GLN A 54 -7.76 -13.47 -26.92
C GLN A 54 -6.60 -12.49 -26.75
N LYS A 55 -6.01 -11.97 -27.83
CA LYS A 55 -4.97 -10.93 -27.73
C LYS A 55 -5.51 -9.66 -27.06
N LEU A 56 -6.74 -9.27 -27.39
CA LEU A 56 -7.40 -8.13 -26.78
C LEU A 56 -7.58 -8.33 -25.26
N LEU A 57 -8.15 -9.47 -24.85
CA LEU A 57 -8.36 -9.81 -23.44
C LEU A 57 -7.04 -9.88 -22.66
N ALA A 58 -5.98 -10.42 -23.27
CA ALA A 58 -4.65 -10.47 -22.68
C ALA A 58 -4.09 -9.06 -22.43
N SER A 59 -4.19 -8.16 -23.43
CA SER A 59 -3.73 -6.77 -23.31
C SER A 59 -4.51 -5.99 -22.25
N MET A 60 -5.84 -6.19 -22.18
CA MET A 60 -6.68 -5.59 -21.13
C MET A 60 -6.25 -6.05 -19.74
N THR A 61 -5.99 -7.35 -19.57
CA THR A 61 -5.56 -7.92 -18.29
C THR A 61 -4.19 -7.39 -17.86
N GLU A 62 -3.23 -7.31 -18.78
CA GLU A 62 -1.89 -6.77 -18.52
C GLU A 62 -1.95 -5.29 -18.09
N SER A 63 -2.78 -4.49 -18.76
CA SER A 63 -2.98 -3.09 -18.41
C SER A 63 -3.64 -2.94 -17.03
N LEU A 64 -4.69 -3.72 -16.73
CA LEU A 64 -5.34 -3.71 -15.42
C LEU A 64 -4.39 -4.10 -14.29
N ASN A 65 -3.58 -5.15 -14.50
CA ASN A 65 -2.55 -5.58 -13.55
C ASN A 65 -1.54 -4.47 -13.27
N SER A 66 -1.16 -3.70 -14.29
CA SER A 66 -0.20 -2.60 -14.15
C SER A 66 -0.75 -1.47 -13.28
N VAL A 67 -2.03 -1.12 -13.43
CA VAL A 67 -2.70 -0.11 -12.59
C VAL A 67 -2.77 -0.57 -11.14
N VAL A 68 -3.20 -1.82 -10.89
CA VAL A 68 -3.28 -2.39 -9.54
C VAL A 68 -1.91 -2.48 -8.88
N LYS A 69 -0.89 -2.89 -9.63
CA LYS A 69 0.50 -2.91 -9.15
C LYS A 69 0.99 -1.52 -8.75
N GLY A 70 0.81 -0.53 -9.63
CA GLY A 70 1.21 0.86 -9.37
C GLY A 70 0.51 1.44 -8.13
N ARG A 71 -0.77 1.12 -7.92
CA ARG A 71 -1.49 1.46 -6.68
C ARG A 71 -0.82 0.87 -5.45
N GLY A 72 -0.44 -0.42 -5.49
CA GLY A 72 0.25 -1.10 -4.41
C GLY A 72 1.59 -0.44 -4.06
N GLU A 73 2.37 -0.08 -5.08
CA GLU A 73 3.66 0.63 -4.93
C GLU A 73 3.49 2.03 -4.34
N MET A 74 2.44 2.76 -4.72
CA MET A 74 2.08 4.05 -4.15
C MET A 74 1.74 3.93 -2.65
N VAL A 75 0.91 2.96 -2.28
CA VAL A 75 0.57 2.67 -0.88
C VAL A 75 1.82 2.32 -0.07
N ALA A 76 2.71 1.50 -0.62
CA ALA A 76 3.98 1.16 0.02
C ALA A 76 4.85 2.41 0.25
N THR A 77 4.92 3.30 -0.74
CA THR A 77 5.66 4.58 -0.62
C THR A 77 5.10 5.46 0.50
N ILE A 78 3.79 5.60 0.59
CA ILE A 78 3.13 6.38 1.66
C ILE A 78 3.43 5.76 3.04
N ARG A 79 3.47 4.43 3.16
CA ARG A 79 3.87 3.75 4.41
C ARG A 79 5.31 4.03 4.80
N HIS A 80 6.24 4.02 3.84
CA HIS A 80 7.64 4.37 4.09
C HIS A 80 7.75 5.82 4.58
N LEU A 81 7.01 6.74 3.96
CA LEU A 81 6.95 8.12 4.41
C LEU A 81 6.39 8.26 5.84
N ALA A 82 5.35 7.49 6.20
CA ALA A 82 4.82 7.48 7.56
C ALA A 82 5.86 7.00 8.60
N ALA A 83 6.68 6.01 8.25
CA ALA A 83 7.79 5.54 9.09
C ALA A 83 8.89 6.61 9.27
N ILE A 84 9.17 7.41 8.22
CA ILE A 84 10.09 8.55 8.31
C ILE A 84 9.50 9.65 9.20
N LYS A 85 8.20 9.94 9.05
CA LYS A 85 7.47 10.92 9.89
C LYS A 85 7.48 10.54 11.37
N ALA A 86 7.44 9.26 11.70
CA ALA A 86 7.55 8.79 13.09
C ALA A 86 8.91 9.10 13.75
N GLN A 87 9.94 9.40 12.95
CA GLN A 87 11.30 9.71 13.40
C GLN A 87 11.66 11.20 13.24
N SER A 88 10.66 12.06 13.04
CA SER A 88 10.86 13.48 12.75
C SER A 88 10.20 14.43 13.76
N ASN A 89 10.40 15.74 13.56
CA ASN A 89 9.67 16.82 14.26
C ASN A 89 8.15 16.75 14.12
N PHE A 90 7.63 15.95 13.20
CA PHE A 90 6.20 15.71 13.06
C PHE A 90 5.70 14.47 13.78
N ALA A 91 6.55 13.69 14.47
CA ALA A 91 6.13 12.50 15.22
C ALA A 91 4.83 12.67 16.03
N PRO A 92 4.61 13.76 16.80
CA PRO A 92 3.37 13.94 17.57
C PRO A 92 2.14 14.34 16.72
N GLU A 93 2.34 14.77 15.47
CA GLU A 93 1.25 15.28 14.61
C GLU A 93 0.46 14.12 13.98
N ASN A 94 -0.86 14.26 13.90
CA ASN A 94 -1.71 13.29 13.20
C ASN A 94 -2.29 13.92 11.94
N PHE A 95 -1.81 13.48 10.77
CA PHE A 95 -2.28 13.97 9.47
C PHE A 95 -3.34 13.08 8.82
N GLY A 96 -3.85 12.07 9.54
CA GLY A 96 -4.84 11.13 9.02
C GLY A 96 -4.18 10.12 8.07
N CYS A 97 -3.65 9.03 8.62
CA CYS A 97 -3.55 7.80 7.82
C CYS A 97 -4.98 7.24 7.67
N PRO A 98 -5.33 6.59 6.55
CA PRO A 98 -6.59 5.86 6.45
C PRO A 98 -6.68 4.88 7.62
N ASP A 99 -7.77 4.93 8.39
CA ASP A 99 -7.95 4.17 9.65
C ASP A 99 -7.78 2.63 9.48
N THR A 100 -7.73 2.15 8.24
CA THR A 100 -7.58 0.74 7.86
C THR A 100 -6.13 0.31 7.60
N TRP A 101 -5.16 1.21 7.68
CA TRP A 101 -3.76 0.83 7.46
C TRP A 101 -3.15 0.41 8.80
N PRO A 102 -2.78 -0.87 8.97
CA PRO A 102 -2.15 -1.30 10.20
C PRO A 102 -0.89 -0.46 10.38
N ALA A 103 -0.85 0.33 11.45
CA ALA A 103 0.38 0.89 11.97
C ALA A 103 1.33 -0.29 12.08
N THR A 104 2.45 -0.21 11.37
CA THR A 104 3.45 -1.26 11.19
C THR A 104 3.47 -2.18 12.40
N ALA A 105 3.14 -3.46 12.19
CA ALA A 105 3.22 -4.50 13.20
C ALA A 105 4.47 -4.25 14.04
N THR A 106 4.28 -3.96 15.32
CA THR A 106 5.36 -3.86 16.29
C THR A 106 6.25 -5.06 16.06
N ALA A 107 7.50 -4.84 15.67
CA ALA A 107 8.50 -5.88 15.73
C ALA A 107 8.55 -6.29 17.20
N THR A 108 7.89 -7.41 17.54
CA THR A 108 8.02 -8.06 18.82
C THR A 108 9.52 -8.25 19.03
N PRO A 109 10.13 -7.64 20.06
CA PRO A 109 11.51 -7.95 20.37
C PRO A 109 11.62 -9.48 20.54
N PRO A 110 12.63 -10.14 19.97
CA PRO A 110 12.80 -11.57 20.21
C PRO A 110 12.79 -11.78 21.71
N ALA A 111 11.87 -12.63 22.18
CA ALA A 111 11.68 -12.92 23.58
C ALA A 111 13.04 -13.21 24.20
N GLU A 112 13.49 -12.32 25.08
CA GLU A 112 14.68 -12.53 25.86
C GLU A 112 14.48 -13.83 26.62
N THR A 113 15.22 -14.86 26.23
CA THR A 113 15.19 -16.18 26.83
C THR A 113 15.56 -16.02 28.30
N ARG A 114 14.54 -15.82 29.14
CA ARG A 114 14.68 -15.74 30.59
C ARG A 114 15.25 -17.09 31.02
N ARG A 115 16.56 -17.17 31.23
CA ARG A 115 17.21 -18.35 31.80
C ARG A 115 16.51 -18.64 33.13
N ALA A 116 15.90 -19.82 33.22
CA ALA A 116 15.33 -20.30 34.46
C ALA A 116 16.43 -20.36 35.55
N PRO A 117 16.13 -20.00 36.80
CA PRO A 117 17.08 -20.17 37.88
C PRO A 117 17.41 -21.66 38.06
N ARG A 118 18.70 -21.96 38.16
CA ARG A 118 19.23 -23.30 38.41
C ARG A 118 18.73 -23.79 39.77
N ALA A 119 17.96 -24.86 39.81
CA ALA A 119 17.57 -25.51 41.05
C ALA A 119 18.82 -26.05 41.76
N GLU A 120 19.00 -25.69 43.04
CA GLU A 120 20.01 -26.28 43.91
C GLU A 120 19.62 -27.72 44.30
N PRO A 121 20.58 -28.66 44.38
CA PRO A 121 20.27 -30.03 44.77
C PRO A 121 19.97 -30.10 46.27
N ILE A 122 18.82 -30.69 46.60
CA ILE A 122 18.43 -31.04 47.97
C ILE A 122 19.38 -32.15 48.44
N ARG A 123 20.14 -31.90 49.51
CA ARG A 123 20.97 -32.92 50.18
C ARG A 123 20.07 -33.94 50.86
N ALA A 124 20.39 -35.22 50.67
CA ALA A 124 19.87 -36.34 51.45
C ALA A 124 20.45 -36.34 52.87
#